data_AF-A0AAJ6DQU9-F1
#
_entry.id   AF-A0AAJ6DQU9-F1
#
_cell.length_a   1.000
_cell.length_b   1.000
_cell.length_c   1.000
_cell.angle_alpha   90.00
_cell.angle_beta   90.00
_cell.angle_gamma   90.00
#
_symmetry.space_group_name_H-M   'P 1'
#
loop_
_entity.id
_entity.type
_entity.pdbx_description
1 polymer ?
#
loop_
_entity_poly.entity_id
_entity_poly.type
_entity_poly.pdbx_seq_one_letter_code
_entity_poly.pdbx_strand_id
1 'polypeptide(L)'
;MKRPFFRRCGHALGALSLEDQAVVDQFHAMLTALRNPEPWAPASARDIALRVGPFVERAHTRPGDDHGPDLIAVALVHPNTPHAAGYLHGRQLGYTERGWLRCPTSSILGFWKPGYAMLTHAAADLPLPDDIGMEPAHYALYIEARKRDDSLNGHTLLRVGPYTQTRHAQQDYDRLTIALDGRETTLVPGHRVAARYAPFDVSDHQLFADPYEADPLALLNAALAGASA
;
A
#
# COMPACT_ATOMS: atom_id res chain seq x y z
N MET A 1 -23.43 39.30 48.04
CA MET A 1 -23.09 38.23 47.08
C MET A 1 -21.62 37.90 47.21
N LYS A 2 -21.26 36.70 47.68
CA LYS A 2 -19.85 36.24 47.77
C LYS A 2 -19.46 35.67 46.40
N ARG A 3 -18.38 36.19 45.80
CA ARG A 3 -17.83 35.68 44.53
C ARG A 3 -17.27 34.27 44.76
N PRO A 4 -17.59 33.27 43.92
CA PRO A 4 -16.94 31.97 44.00
C PRO A 4 -15.50 32.14 43.53
N PHE A 5 -14.55 31.84 44.41
CA PHE A 5 -13.14 31.71 44.04
C PHE A 5 -13.00 30.53 43.09
N PHE A 6 -12.45 30.77 41.90
CA PHE A 6 -11.94 29.70 41.05
C PHE A 6 -10.82 29.00 41.81
N ARG A 7 -11.12 27.81 42.36
CA ARG A 7 -10.09 26.90 42.86
C ARG A 7 -9.27 26.48 41.65
N ARG A 8 -8.00 26.91 41.58
CA ARG A 8 -7.01 26.23 40.76
C ARG A 8 -7.00 24.76 41.19
N CYS A 9 -7.42 23.85 40.33
CA CYS A 9 -7.11 22.43 40.48
C CYS A 9 -5.58 22.31 40.50
N GLY A 10 -5.00 22.10 41.68
CA GLY A 10 -3.56 21.93 41.83
C GLY A 10 -3.14 20.70 41.03
N HIS A 11 -2.22 20.88 40.08
CA HIS A 11 -1.43 19.77 39.57
C HIS A 11 -0.65 19.19 40.75
N ALA A 12 -0.64 17.86 40.88
CA ALA A 12 0.03 17.19 41.99
C ALA A 12 1.48 17.69 42.14
N LEU A 13 1.84 18.18 43.33
CA LEU A 13 3.20 18.59 43.70
C LEU A 13 4.09 17.35 43.99
N GLY A 14 4.10 16.39 43.07
CA GLY A 14 4.89 15.17 43.14
C GLY A 14 5.75 14.99 41.89
N ALA A 15 6.83 14.21 42.00
CA ALA A 15 7.56 13.74 40.81
C ALA A 15 6.57 13.04 39.87
N LEU A 16 6.67 13.32 38.57
CA LEU A 16 5.88 12.64 37.55
C LEU A 16 6.02 11.13 37.73
N SER A 17 4.91 10.40 37.64
CA SER A 17 5.00 8.95 37.57
C SER A 17 5.77 8.54 36.32
N LEU A 18 6.29 7.31 36.29
CA LEU A 18 6.95 6.80 35.08
C LEU A 18 6.02 6.80 33.86
N GLU A 19 4.72 6.60 34.09
CA GLU A 19 3.69 6.67 33.05
C GLU A 19 3.51 8.10 32.53
N ASP A 20 3.41 9.08 33.44
CA ASP A 20 3.29 10.49 33.05
C ASP A 20 4.53 10.98 32.29
N GLN A 21 5.72 10.56 32.73
CA GLN A 21 6.97 10.89 32.04
C GLN A 21 7.01 10.29 30.63
N ALA A 22 6.57 9.04 30.47
CA ALA A 22 6.50 8.40 29.16
C ALA A 22 5.55 9.14 28.20
N VAL A 23 4.41 9.65 28.69
CA VAL A 23 3.48 10.46 27.90
C VAL A 23 4.12 11.79 27.47
N VAL A 24 4.82 12.48 28.39
CA VAL A 24 5.55 13.71 28.07
C VAL A 24 6.63 13.47 27.04
N ASP A 25 7.40 12.38 27.18
CA ASP A 25 8.46 12.01 26.26
C ASP A 25 7.93 11.70 24.86
N GLN A 26 6.80 10.97 24.78
CA GLN A 26 6.12 10.70 23.50
C GLN A 26 5.63 12.00 22.84
N PHE A 27 5.02 12.91 23.61
CA PHE A 27 4.58 14.20 23.11
C PHE A 27 5.74 15.06 22.59
N HIS A 28 6.86 15.08 23.31
CA HIS A 28 8.08 15.76 22.86
C HIS A 28 8.68 15.13 21.60
N ALA A 29 8.69 13.80 21.50
CA ALA A 29 9.13 13.09 20.30
C ALA A 29 8.24 13.43 19.09
N MET A 30 6.93 13.51 19.29
CA MET A 30 5.95 13.93 18.28
C MET A 30 6.20 15.37 17.81
N LEU A 31 6.34 16.32 18.74
CA LEU A 31 6.65 17.72 18.38
C LEU A 31 7.98 17.84 17.65
N THR A 32 8.99 17.07 18.05
CA THR A 32 10.30 17.07 17.41
C THR A 32 10.21 16.53 15.98
N ALA A 33 9.46 15.45 15.77
CA ALA A 33 9.24 14.88 14.44
C ALA A 33 8.56 15.88 13.50
N LEU A 34 7.50 16.56 13.98
CA LEU A 34 6.77 17.57 13.19
C LEU A 34 7.59 18.82 12.88
N ARG A 35 8.39 19.31 13.83
CA ARG A 35 9.18 20.54 13.66
C ARG A 35 10.42 20.32 12.82
N ASN A 36 11.04 19.14 12.93
CA ASN A 36 12.29 18.79 12.27
C ASN A 36 12.15 17.45 11.53
N PRO A 37 11.30 17.40 10.47
CA PRO A 37 11.23 16.22 9.63
C PRO A 37 12.61 15.96 9.01
N GLU A 38 13.04 14.70 9.05
CA GLU A 38 14.22 14.32 8.30
C GLU A 38 13.81 14.21 6.83
N PRO A 39 14.45 14.96 5.90
CA PRO A 39 14.10 14.91 4.50
C PRO A 39 14.15 13.48 3.99
N TRP A 40 13.09 13.05 3.32
CA TRP A 40 13.08 11.80 2.60
C TRP A 40 13.92 11.94 1.32
N ALA A 41 14.54 10.83 0.90
CA ALA A 41 15.22 10.72 -0.38
C ALA A 41 14.75 9.44 -1.11
N PRO A 42 14.62 9.48 -2.45
CA PRO A 42 14.40 8.31 -3.27
C PRO A 42 15.40 7.18 -3.02
N ALA A 43 15.01 5.93 -3.27
CA ALA A 43 15.84 4.72 -3.17
C ALA A 43 16.33 4.34 -1.76
N SER A 44 15.87 5.02 -0.71
CA SER A 44 16.09 4.57 0.66
C SER A 44 15.08 3.47 1.01
N ALA A 45 15.56 2.32 1.50
CA ALA A 45 14.70 1.24 2.01
C ALA A 45 14.02 1.57 3.36
N ARG A 46 14.12 2.83 3.82
CA ARG A 46 13.54 3.30 5.08
C ARG A 46 12.09 3.68 4.86
N ASP A 47 11.27 3.35 5.85
CA ASP A 47 9.88 3.79 5.86
C ASP A 47 9.77 5.31 5.93
N ILE A 48 8.68 5.83 5.38
CA ILE A 48 8.37 7.25 5.29
C ILE A 48 7.12 7.57 6.12
N ALA A 49 7.01 8.84 6.50
CA ALA A 49 5.81 9.42 7.09
C ALA A 49 5.04 10.15 5.99
N LEU A 50 3.78 9.76 5.75
CA LEU A 50 2.91 10.38 4.76
C LEU A 50 1.66 10.98 5.40
N ARG A 51 1.11 12.02 4.81
CA ARG A 51 -0.16 12.60 5.24
C ARG A 51 -1.33 11.86 4.58
N VAL A 52 -2.30 11.41 5.39
CA VAL A 52 -3.59 10.85 4.96
C VAL A 52 -4.69 11.62 5.66
N GLY A 53 -5.34 12.53 4.93
CA GLY A 53 -6.28 13.47 5.54
C GLY A 53 -5.62 14.23 6.71
N PRO A 54 -6.21 14.22 7.92
CA PRO A 54 -5.64 14.87 9.09
C PRO A 54 -4.56 14.04 9.81
N PHE A 55 -4.33 12.79 9.43
CA PHE A 55 -3.41 11.87 10.10
C PHE A 55 -2.07 11.73 9.36
N VAL A 56 -1.09 11.12 10.04
CA VAL A 56 0.22 10.77 9.49
C VAL A 56 0.39 9.26 9.57
N GLU A 57 0.59 8.63 8.43
CA GLU A 57 0.76 7.18 8.32
C GLU A 57 2.21 6.79 8.03
N ARG A 58 2.58 5.62 8.53
CA ARG A 58 3.84 4.96 8.17
C ARG A 58 3.64 4.21 6.86
N ALA A 59 4.57 4.35 5.92
CA ALA A 59 4.58 3.51 4.74
C ALA A 59 5.97 3.04 4.35
N HIS A 60 6.00 1.86 3.75
CA HIS A 60 7.17 1.33 3.09
C HIS A 60 7.17 1.76 1.62
N THR A 61 8.30 2.28 1.14
CA THR A 61 8.48 2.58 -0.28
C THR A 61 8.74 1.29 -1.05
N ARG A 62 8.18 1.15 -2.25
CA ARG A 62 8.40 -0.04 -3.06
C ARG A 62 9.85 -0.11 -3.58
N PRO A 63 10.58 -1.21 -3.35
CA PRO A 63 11.91 -1.39 -3.94
C PRO A 63 11.86 -1.42 -5.47
N GLY A 64 12.82 -0.73 -6.11
CA GLY A 64 12.97 -0.71 -7.56
C GLY A 64 11.96 0.15 -8.31
N ASP A 65 11.03 0.82 -7.60
CA ASP A 65 10.13 1.78 -8.23
C ASP A 65 10.90 2.97 -8.80
N ASP A 66 10.53 3.41 -9.99
CA ASP A 66 11.03 4.67 -10.53
C ASP A 66 10.36 5.79 -9.74
N HIS A 67 11.12 6.40 -8.83
CA HIS A 67 10.65 7.42 -7.91
C HIS A 67 10.47 8.78 -8.62
N GLY A 68 9.74 8.78 -9.75
CA GLY A 68 9.44 9.98 -10.52
C GLY A 68 9.02 11.14 -9.61
N PRO A 69 9.24 12.39 -10.04
CA PRO A 69 9.21 13.54 -9.12
C PRO A 69 7.86 13.73 -8.42
N ASP A 70 6.76 13.24 -9.01
CA ASP A 70 5.41 13.53 -8.57
C ASP A 70 4.73 12.37 -7.81
N LEU A 71 5.04 11.11 -8.15
CA LEU A 71 4.37 9.93 -7.60
C LEU A 71 5.35 8.80 -7.31
N ILE A 72 5.19 8.16 -6.16
CA ILE A 72 5.89 6.92 -5.79
C ILE A 72 4.92 5.83 -5.33
N ALA A 73 5.34 4.58 -5.41
CA ALA A 73 4.60 3.46 -4.85
C ALA A 73 4.92 3.22 -3.38
N VAL A 74 3.87 3.12 -2.57
CA VAL A 74 3.99 2.88 -1.13
C VAL A 74 2.99 1.84 -0.65
N ALA A 75 3.34 1.09 0.39
CA ALA A 75 2.41 0.24 1.12
C ALA A 75 2.27 0.80 2.53
N LEU A 76 1.05 1.07 2.97
CA LEU A 76 0.81 1.50 4.35
C LEU A 76 1.14 0.35 5.30
N VAL A 77 1.87 0.64 6.36
CA VAL A 77 2.27 -0.35 7.36
C VAL A 77 1.87 0.13 8.74
N HIS A 78 1.54 -0.81 9.62
CA HIS A 78 1.13 -0.46 10.98
C HIS A 78 2.29 0.24 11.72
N PRO A 79 2.05 1.31 12.49
CA PRO A 79 3.13 2.06 13.15
C PRO A 79 4.02 1.19 14.05
N ASN A 80 3.42 0.24 14.78
CA ASN A 80 4.10 -0.58 15.76
C ASN A 80 4.67 -1.90 15.20
N THR A 81 4.33 -2.29 13.97
CA THR A 81 4.85 -3.53 13.38
C THR A 81 5.04 -3.39 11.87
N PRO A 82 6.24 -3.67 11.33
CA PRO A 82 6.44 -3.74 9.89
C PRO A 82 5.76 -4.97 9.27
N HIS A 83 5.35 -5.95 10.08
CA HIS A 83 4.69 -7.18 9.63
C HIS A 83 3.21 -7.11 9.97
N ALA A 84 2.43 -6.44 9.12
CA ALA A 84 0.99 -6.30 9.28
C ALA A 84 0.24 -7.67 9.23
N ALA A 85 0.89 -8.73 8.73
CA ALA A 85 0.33 -10.08 8.66
C ALA A 85 0.21 -10.81 10.01
N GLY A 86 0.88 -10.34 11.07
CA GLY A 86 0.94 -11.05 12.36
C GLY A 86 -0.07 -10.58 13.43
N TYR A 87 -0.82 -9.51 13.19
CA TYR A 87 -1.72 -8.92 14.19
C TYR A 87 -3.17 -8.92 13.70
N LEU A 88 -4.04 -9.58 14.46
CA LEU A 88 -5.50 -9.56 14.28
C LEU A 88 -6.08 -8.14 14.10
N HIS A 89 -5.41 -7.13 14.66
CA HIS A 89 -5.82 -5.72 14.59
C HIS A 89 -5.37 -5.01 13.29
N GLY A 90 -4.26 -5.41 12.66
CA GLY A 90 -3.75 -4.74 11.45
C GLY A 90 -4.69 -4.86 10.25
N ARG A 91 -5.37 -6.02 10.15
CA ARG A 91 -6.41 -6.25 9.16
C ARG A 91 -7.70 -5.50 9.48
N GLN A 92 -8.11 -5.49 10.75
CA GLN A 92 -9.30 -4.74 11.21
C GLN A 92 -9.16 -3.23 11.00
N LEU A 93 -7.94 -2.71 11.08
CA LEU A 93 -7.64 -1.30 10.85
C LEU A 93 -7.32 -0.96 9.39
N GLY A 94 -7.39 -1.93 8.47
CA GLY A 94 -7.30 -1.70 7.02
C GLY A 94 -5.88 -1.55 6.44
N TYR A 95 -4.82 -1.85 7.21
CA TYR A 95 -3.43 -1.70 6.75
C TYR A 95 -2.96 -2.84 5.83
N THR A 96 -3.62 -4.00 5.83
CA THR A 96 -3.18 -5.16 5.04
C THR A 96 -3.85 -5.29 3.67
N GLU A 97 -4.99 -4.63 3.43
CA GLU A 97 -5.87 -4.96 2.29
C GLU A 97 -5.68 -4.08 1.05
N ARG A 98 -4.77 -3.09 1.11
CA ARG A 98 -4.67 -2.04 0.10
C ARG A 98 -3.56 -2.23 -0.93
N GLY A 99 -2.69 -3.23 -0.75
CA GLY A 99 -1.54 -3.47 -1.62
C GLY A 99 -0.65 -2.23 -1.74
N TRP A 100 -0.07 -2.03 -2.93
CA TRP A 100 0.68 -0.82 -3.27
C TRP A 100 -0.24 0.31 -3.71
N LEU A 101 0.04 1.53 -3.27
CA LEU A 101 -0.70 2.76 -3.56
C LEU A 101 0.19 3.79 -4.26
N ARG A 102 -0.40 4.61 -5.14
CA ARG A 102 0.23 5.78 -5.76
C ARG A 102 0.17 6.96 -4.80
N CYS A 103 1.31 7.25 -4.18
CA CYS A 103 1.47 8.35 -3.25
C CYS A 103 2.07 9.58 -3.95
N PRO A 104 1.40 10.74 -3.91
CA PRO A 104 2.01 12.02 -4.25
C PRO A 104 3.23 12.30 -3.36
N THR A 105 4.36 12.64 -3.95
CA THR A 105 5.59 12.99 -3.20
C THR A 105 5.36 14.21 -2.30
N SER A 106 4.45 15.11 -2.67
CA SER A 106 3.99 16.24 -1.85
C SER A 106 3.28 15.82 -0.56
N SER A 107 2.77 14.60 -0.46
CA SER A 107 2.15 14.06 0.76
C SER A 107 3.17 13.50 1.74
N ILE A 108 4.44 13.36 1.34
CA ILE A 108 5.51 12.81 2.18
C ILE A 108 6.04 13.92 3.09
N LEU A 109 6.02 13.68 4.40
CA LEU A 109 6.57 14.60 5.40
C LEU A 109 8.08 14.40 5.60
N GLY A 110 8.58 13.18 5.37
CA GLY A 110 9.97 12.80 5.57
C GLY A 110 10.11 11.32 5.89
N PHE A 111 11.27 10.90 6.39
CA PHE A 111 11.41 9.54 6.92
C PHE A 111 10.55 9.32 8.15
N TRP A 112 10.04 8.09 8.30
CA TRP A 112 9.31 7.67 9.47
C TRP A 112 10.19 7.78 10.72
N LYS A 113 9.61 8.33 11.78
CA LYS A 113 10.19 8.47 13.12
C LYS A 113 9.15 8.00 14.13
N PRO A 114 9.55 7.35 15.24
CA PRO A 114 8.61 6.91 16.27
C PRO A 114 7.67 8.02 16.80
N GLY A 115 8.11 9.29 16.79
CA GLY A 115 7.27 10.42 17.18
C GLY A 115 6.00 10.62 16.33
N TYR A 116 5.96 10.11 15.10
CA TYR A 116 4.74 10.16 14.27
C TYR A 116 3.70 9.11 14.65
N ALA A 117 4.05 8.10 15.47
CA ALA A 117 3.13 7.01 15.81
C ALA A 117 1.82 7.51 16.43
N MET A 118 1.88 8.53 17.30
CA MET A 118 0.72 9.16 17.94
C MET A 118 -0.24 9.86 16.97
N LEU A 119 0.19 10.09 15.72
CA LEU A 119 -0.58 10.83 14.71
C LEU A 119 -1.24 9.91 13.68
N THR A 120 -1.17 8.60 13.87
CA THR A 120 -1.76 7.59 12.98
C THR A 120 -3.23 7.35 13.31
N HIS A 121 -4.00 6.84 12.35
CA HIS A 121 -5.35 6.33 12.62
C HIS A 121 -5.32 5.22 13.68
N ALA A 122 -4.33 4.31 13.60
CA ALA A 122 -4.16 3.22 14.56
C ALA A 122 -3.99 3.73 16.01
N ALA A 123 -3.26 4.82 16.25
CA ALA A 123 -3.12 5.40 17.59
C ALA A 123 -4.41 6.05 18.12
N ALA A 124 -5.35 6.38 17.22
CA ALA A 124 -6.68 6.87 17.57
C ALA A 124 -7.73 5.75 17.67
N ASP A 125 -7.34 4.48 17.55
CA ASP A 125 -8.22 3.31 17.43
C ASP A 125 -9.24 3.46 16.28
N LEU A 126 -8.84 4.10 15.19
CA LEU A 126 -9.64 4.27 13.99
C LEU A 126 -9.12 3.39 12.85
N PRO A 127 -10.01 2.79 12.04
CA PRO A 127 -9.61 2.14 10.80
C PRO A 127 -9.15 3.18 9.77
N LEU A 128 -8.30 2.75 8.83
CA LEU A 128 -7.99 3.56 7.65
C LEU A 128 -9.27 3.83 6.83
N PRO A 129 -9.48 5.07 6.35
CA PRO A 129 -10.69 5.44 5.61
C PRO A 129 -10.76 4.71 4.27
N ASP A 130 -11.94 4.27 3.83
CA ASP A 130 -12.13 3.56 2.55
C ASP A 130 -11.46 4.28 1.37
N ASP A 131 -11.62 5.60 1.31
CA ASP A 131 -10.87 6.47 0.39
C ASP A 131 -9.71 7.16 1.11
N ILE A 132 -8.48 6.80 0.73
CA ILE A 132 -7.23 7.39 1.24
C ILE A 132 -6.77 8.58 0.39
N GLY A 133 -7.42 8.84 -0.74
CA GLY A 133 -6.98 9.81 -1.74
C GLY A 133 -5.73 9.36 -2.50
N MET A 134 -5.45 8.06 -2.50
CA MET A 134 -4.36 7.43 -3.26
C MET A 134 -4.92 6.29 -4.08
N GLU A 135 -4.71 6.34 -5.39
CA GLU A 135 -5.13 5.28 -6.29
C GLU A 135 -4.26 4.03 -6.08
N PRO A 136 -4.82 2.83 -6.29
CA PRO A 136 -4.02 1.62 -6.29
C PRO A 136 -2.91 1.65 -7.35
N ALA A 137 -1.72 1.17 -7.00
CA ALA A 137 -0.61 1.10 -7.92
C ALA A 137 -0.67 -0.20 -8.73
N HIS A 138 -1.02 -0.06 -10.01
CA HIS A 138 -1.17 -1.19 -10.93
C HIS A 138 0.18 -1.73 -11.45
N TYR A 139 0.83 -2.57 -10.64
CA TYR A 139 2.12 -3.21 -10.97
C TYR A 139 2.00 -4.69 -11.27
N ALA A 140 0.80 -5.15 -11.58
CA ALA A 140 0.56 -6.53 -11.93
C ALA A 140 -0.38 -6.61 -13.13
N LEU A 141 -0.11 -7.60 -13.96
CA LEU A 141 -0.97 -7.98 -15.06
C LEU A 141 -1.68 -9.27 -14.71
N TYR A 142 -3.00 -9.24 -14.91
CA TYR A 142 -3.87 -10.39 -14.75
C TYR A 142 -4.41 -10.74 -16.11
N ILE A 143 -4.16 -11.98 -16.53
CA ILE A 143 -4.79 -12.54 -17.71
C ILE A 143 -5.97 -13.35 -17.20
N GLU A 144 -7.16 -12.95 -17.58
CA GLU A 144 -8.40 -13.52 -17.07
C GLU A 144 -9.24 -14.09 -18.18
N ALA A 145 -9.78 -15.28 -17.96
CA ALA A 145 -10.85 -15.85 -18.74
C ALA A 145 -12.18 -15.50 -18.06
N ARG A 146 -12.93 -14.55 -18.63
CA ARG A 146 -14.27 -14.15 -18.15
C ARG A 146 -15.35 -14.78 -19.00
N LYS A 147 -16.48 -15.18 -18.43
CA LYS A 147 -17.60 -15.68 -19.25
C LYS A 147 -18.07 -14.62 -20.24
N ARG A 148 -18.54 -15.07 -21.40
CA ARG A 148 -19.07 -14.18 -22.46
C ARG A 148 -20.41 -13.51 -22.09
N ASP A 149 -21.06 -13.95 -21.02
CA ASP A 149 -22.38 -13.47 -20.58
C ASP A 149 -22.31 -12.22 -19.68
N ASP A 150 -21.17 -11.52 -19.67
CA ASP A 150 -20.85 -10.37 -18.80
C ASP A 150 -21.02 -10.63 -17.29
N SER A 151 -21.19 -11.89 -16.87
CA SER A 151 -21.18 -12.23 -15.45
C SER A 151 -19.78 -12.03 -14.87
N LEU A 152 -19.71 -11.64 -13.59
CA LEU A 152 -18.45 -11.52 -12.83
C LEU A 152 -17.72 -12.87 -12.65
N ASN A 153 -18.27 -13.95 -13.19
CA ASN A 153 -17.66 -15.27 -13.14
C ASN A 153 -16.54 -15.38 -14.17
N GLY A 154 -15.32 -15.43 -13.67
CA GLY A 154 -14.13 -15.70 -14.45
C GLY A 154 -13.05 -16.30 -13.55
N HIS A 155 -11.94 -16.70 -14.15
CA HIS A 155 -10.77 -17.16 -13.41
C HIS A 155 -9.51 -16.55 -14.00
N THR A 156 -8.51 -16.34 -13.14
CA THR A 156 -7.20 -15.86 -13.55
C THR A 156 -6.38 -17.02 -14.11
N LEU A 157 -5.95 -16.89 -15.36
CA LEU A 157 -5.08 -17.85 -16.04
C LEU A 157 -3.61 -17.64 -15.66
N LEU A 158 -3.20 -16.37 -15.61
CA LEU A 158 -1.82 -15.99 -15.33
C LEU A 158 -1.80 -14.67 -14.55
N ARG A 159 -0.88 -14.59 -13.59
CA ARG A 159 -0.51 -13.38 -12.88
C ARG A 159 0.95 -13.09 -13.17
N VAL A 160 1.24 -11.91 -13.71
CA VAL A 160 2.61 -11.47 -14.00
C VAL A 160 2.92 -10.23 -13.18
N GLY A 161 4.03 -10.26 -12.45
CA GLY A 161 4.47 -9.18 -11.58
C GLY A 161 5.34 -9.69 -10.43
N PRO A 162 5.77 -8.81 -9.52
CA PRO A 162 5.48 -7.38 -9.52
C PRO A 162 6.41 -6.60 -10.47
N TYR A 163 5.86 -5.77 -11.36
CA TYR A 163 6.65 -4.91 -12.25
C TYR A 163 7.30 -3.77 -11.48
N THR A 164 8.62 -3.65 -11.44
CA THR A 164 9.28 -2.52 -10.75
C THR A 164 9.00 -1.17 -11.42
N GLN A 165 8.76 -1.15 -12.74
CA GLN A 165 8.47 0.08 -13.49
C GLN A 165 7.14 -0.01 -14.22
N THR A 166 6.35 1.07 -14.19
CA THR A 166 5.07 1.16 -14.94
C THR A 166 5.27 0.99 -16.43
N ARG A 167 6.36 1.53 -16.98
CA ARG A 167 6.68 1.39 -18.41
C ARG A 167 6.85 -0.08 -18.83
N HIS A 168 7.48 -0.91 -18.01
CA HIS A 168 7.60 -2.34 -18.28
C HIS A 168 6.24 -3.04 -18.20
N ALA A 169 5.44 -2.71 -17.18
CA ALA A 169 4.07 -3.20 -17.08
C ALA A 169 3.21 -2.78 -18.30
N GLN A 170 3.42 -1.58 -18.84
CA GLN A 170 2.79 -1.08 -20.08
C GLN A 170 3.23 -1.85 -21.30
N GLN A 171 4.54 -1.99 -21.49
CA GLN A 171 5.09 -2.72 -22.61
C GLN A 171 4.57 -4.17 -22.65
N ASP A 172 4.58 -4.87 -21.51
CA ASP A 172 4.12 -6.25 -21.47
C ASP A 172 2.60 -6.36 -21.56
N TYR A 173 1.84 -5.40 -21.05
CA TYR A 173 0.39 -5.32 -21.28
C TYR A 173 0.07 -5.16 -22.76
N ASP A 174 0.76 -4.24 -23.46
CA ASP A 174 0.55 -4.00 -24.88
C ASP A 174 0.91 -5.26 -25.67
N ARG A 175 2.04 -5.91 -25.35
CA ARG A 175 2.45 -7.18 -25.97
C ARG A 175 1.44 -8.29 -25.74
N LEU A 176 0.96 -8.47 -24.51
CA LEU A 176 -0.05 -9.48 -24.16
C LEU A 176 -1.38 -9.18 -24.85
N THR A 177 -1.81 -7.92 -24.86
CA THR A 177 -3.06 -7.49 -25.51
C THR A 177 -3.01 -7.74 -27.01
N ILE A 178 -1.90 -7.38 -27.67
CA ILE A 178 -1.67 -7.69 -29.10
C ILE A 178 -1.68 -9.21 -29.34
N ALA A 179 -1.08 -10.01 -28.45
CA ALA A 179 -1.05 -11.46 -28.60
C ALA A 179 -2.44 -12.12 -28.42
N LEU A 180 -3.32 -11.47 -27.65
CA LEU A 180 -4.70 -11.89 -27.43
C LEU A 180 -5.66 -11.38 -28.51
N ASP A 181 -5.33 -10.28 -29.20
CA ASP A 181 -6.17 -9.65 -30.22
C ASP A 181 -6.59 -10.64 -31.31
N GLY A 182 -7.89 -10.67 -31.60
CA GLY A 182 -8.51 -11.61 -32.54
C GLY A 182 -8.61 -13.06 -32.05
N ARG A 183 -8.11 -13.38 -30.85
CA ARG A 183 -8.11 -14.73 -30.25
C ARG A 183 -8.79 -14.79 -28.90
N GLU A 184 -9.24 -13.67 -28.36
CA GLU A 184 -9.76 -13.54 -26.99
C GLU A 184 -10.85 -14.57 -26.70
N THR A 185 -11.66 -14.88 -27.71
CA THR A 185 -12.82 -15.76 -27.55
C THR A 185 -12.57 -17.21 -27.99
N THR A 186 -11.40 -17.51 -28.57
CA THR A 186 -11.04 -18.85 -29.07
C THR A 186 -10.07 -19.59 -28.15
N LEU A 187 -9.38 -18.88 -27.27
CA LEU A 187 -8.34 -19.44 -26.40
C LEU A 187 -8.89 -20.35 -25.30
N VAL A 188 -9.99 -19.96 -24.68
CA VAL A 188 -10.65 -20.74 -23.62
C VAL A 188 -12.14 -20.87 -23.96
N PRO A 189 -12.65 -22.09 -24.18
CA PRO A 189 -14.06 -22.31 -24.53
C PRO A 189 -15.02 -21.63 -23.53
N GLY A 190 -16.03 -20.93 -24.06
CA GLY A 190 -17.04 -20.24 -23.25
C GLY A 190 -16.58 -18.95 -22.59
N HIS A 191 -15.31 -18.56 -22.75
CA HIS A 191 -14.74 -17.38 -22.11
C HIS A 191 -14.19 -16.39 -23.14
N ARG A 192 -14.03 -15.14 -22.69
CA ARG A 192 -13.25 -14.09 -23.32
C ARG A 192 -12.01 -13.87 -22.45
N VAL A 193 -10.84 -14.07 -23.03
CA VAL A 193 -9.55 -13.86 -22.40
C VAL A 193 -9.09 -12.42 -22.62
N ALA A 194 -8.74 -11.72 -21.55
CA ALA A 194 -8.21 -10.37 -21.63
C ALA A 194 -7.10 -10.15 -20.59
N ALA A 195 -6.14 -9.30 -20.93
CA ALA A 195 -5.20 -8.74 -19.97
C ALA A 195 -5.85 -7.55 -19.26
N ARG A 196 -5.62 -7.43 -17.95
CA ARG A 196 -5.97 -6.23 -17.17
C ARG A 196 -4.84 -5.85 -16.24
N TYR A 197 -4.76 -4.55 -15.98
CA TYR A 197 -4.06 -4.03 -14.82
C TYR A 197 -4.82 -4.34 -13.54
N ALA A 198 -4.06 -4.69 -12.50
CA ALA A 198 -4.58 -4.61 -11.14
C ALA A 198 -3.49 -4.25 -10.13
N PRO A 199 -3.92 -3.85 -8.92
CA PRO A 199 -3.00 -3.67 -7.80
C PRO A 199 -2.26 -4.98 -7.52
N PHE A 200 -1.01 -4.87 -7.07
CA PHE A 200 -0.26 -6.03 -6.58
C PHE A 200 -0.44 -6.15 -5.06
N ASP A 201 -0.93 -7.31 -4.61
CA ASP A 201 -0.99 -7.69 -3.19
C ASP A 201 0.25 -8.54 -2.83
N VAL A 202 1.01 -8.09 -1.83
CA VAL A 202 2.22 -8.76 -1.36
C VAL A 202 1.91 -10.14 -0.77
N SER A 203 0.72 -10.31 -0.18
CA SER A 203 0.28 -11.59 0.40
C SER A 203 0.16 -12.67 -0.68
N ASP A 204 -0.16 -12.26 -1.90
CA ASP A 204 -0.30 -13.12 -3.07
C ASP A 204 1.01 -13.27 -3.85
N HIS A 205 2.14 -12.71 -3.41
CA HIS A 205 3.40 -12.68 -4.18
C HIS A 205 3.79 -14.05 -4.76
N GLN A 206 3.58 -15.13 -4.00
CA GLN A 206 3.90 -16.49 -4.44
C GLN A 206 3.06 -16.98 -5.65
N LEU A 207 1.95 -16.32 -5.94
CA LEU A 207 1.06 -16.63 -7.06
C LEU A 207 1.46 -15.89 -8.35
N PHE A 208 2.44 -14.99 -8.30
CA PHE A 208 2.91 -14.22 -9.46
C PHE A 208 4.16 -14.83 -10.06
N ALA A 209 4.22 -14.83 -11.39
CA ALA A 209 5.44 -15.09 -12.13
C ALA A 209 6.25 -13.79 -12.28
N ASP A 210 7.56 -13.86 -11.99
CA ASP A 210 8.46 -12.71 -12.11
C ASP A 210 8.71 -12.37 -13.60
N PRO A 211 8.30 -11.17 -14.06
CA PRO A 211 8.52 -10.76 -15.45
C PRO A 211 10.00 -10.56 -15.80
N TYR A 212 10.91 -10.48 -14.82
CA TYR A 212 12.34 -10.31 -15.04
C TYR A 212 13.10 -11.63 -15.19
N GLU A 213 12.49 -12.74 -14.76
CA GLU A 213 13.07 -14.08 -14.89
C GLU A 213 12.54 -14.85 -16.11
N ALA A 214 11.35 -14.51 -16.60
CA ALA A 214 10.71 -15.20 -17.72
C ALA A 214 9.91 -14.25 -18.63
N ASP A 215 9.94 -14.52 -19.94
CA ASP A 215 9.18 -13.74 -20.93
C ASP A 215 7.65 -13.89 -20.73
N PRO A 216 6.90 -12.78 -20.57
CA PRO A 216 5.45 -12.83 -20.32
C PRO A 216 4.63 -13.54 -21.40
N LEU A 217 5.08 -13.52 -22.67
CA LEU A 217 4.40 -14.25 -23.75
C LEU A 217 4.61 -15.77 -23.63
N ALA A 218 5.81 -16.19 -23.24
CA ALA A 218 6.08 -17.60 -22.95
C ALA A 218 5.24 -18.10 -21.76
N LEU A 219 5.15 -17.29 -20.69
CA LEU A 219 4.29 -17.56 -19.54
C LEU A 219 2.81 -17.68 -19.93
N LEU A 220 2.31 -16.79 -20.80
CA LEU A 220 0.94 -16.85 -21.31
C LEU A 220 0.69 -18.16 -22.06
N ASN A 221 1.59 -18.54 -22.97
CA ASN A 221 1.43 -19.78 -23.74
C ASN A 221 1.42 -21.02 -22.83
N ALA A 222 2.26 -21.05 -21.81
CA ALA A 222 2.27 -22.14 -20.82
C ALA A 222 0.96 -22.20 -20.01
N ALA A 223 0.46 -21.06 -19.56
CA ALA A 223 -0.81 -20.97 -18.84
C ALA A 223 -2.01 -21.41 -19.70
N LEU A 224 -2.03 -21.01 -20.97
CA LEU A 224 -3.08 -21.41 -21.91
C LEU A 224 -3.07 -22.90 -22.21
N ALA A 225 -1.89 -23.49 -22.39
CA ALA A 225 -1.75 -24.94 -22.60
C ALA A 225 -2.34 -25.73 -21.41
N GLY A 226 -2.08 -25.29 -20.18
CA GLY A 226 -2.62 -25.90 -18.97
C GLY A 226 -4.13 -25.72 -18.79
N ALA A 227 -4.72 -24.64 -19.31
CA ALA A 227 -6.16 -24.37 -19.23
C ALA A 227 -6.99 -25.08 -20.33
N SER A 228 -6.34 -25.51 -21.41
CA SER A 228 -6.96 -26.22 -22.53
C SER A 228 -6.91 -27.76 -22.44
N ALA A 229 -6.21 -28.30 -21.44
CA ALA A 229 -6.07 -29.73 -21.16
C ALA A 229 -7.17 -30.24 -20.24
#